data_AF-A0A9D7GUI1-F1
#
_entry.id   AF-A0A9D7GUI1-F1
#
_cell.length_a   1.000
_cell.length_b   1.000
_cell.length_c   1.000
_cell.angle_alpha   90.00
_cell.angle_beta   90.00
_cell.angle_gamma   90.00
#
_symmetry.space_group_name_H-M   'P 1'
#
loop_
_entity.id
_entity.type
_entity.pdbx_description
1 polymer ?
#
loop_
_entity_poly.entity_id
_entity_poly.type
_entity_poly.pdbx_seq_one_letter_code
_entity_poly.pdbx_strand_id
1 'polypeptide(L)'
;MPPRSPRPPSLDASRARPMWWARLRTLRLALALGAAGMAGSPASASAHEVPARVAVHLLARADSSQLRLVVRVPLEAVRDIDFPTWRGDYLDIGRATPLLHEAATIWIAGYLELFEGTKRLPMGRVVATRISLPSDRSFEDFERALANTSAAPLPNETELPWRQAMLDVVLSYPIESPESRFSIRPLLAHLGVSTTTVMRWTSADGGDRAYEYTGNPGLVELDPGVMHAAGQFIRLGFTHILGGIDHLLFLLCLVIPFRRVRPLIGVVTAFTAAHSITLIASALGLAPSAPWFPPLIEVLIAASIVLMALENVVGPRLDRRWMVAFGFGLVHGFGFSFALRDAMQFAGRHLITSLLAFNVGVELGQLLAIAALVPALALLFRHVVAERAGTVVFSAIVAHESWHWMTERFGVLRAYRFTWPALDLALVAVALRGLMLLLVIGAVLWMVAMLVTRLAREPMRDSVGHAGRSLLLASVLGTALSAVVPAALQGQSSGSPGARRCVPLGRAFSPMPRRHAARTSTSARVASATFPPHTPGWYSRTAGAASACRSCWPT
;
A
#
# COMPACT_ATOMS: atom_id res chain seq x y z
N MET A 1 44.00 -62.08 82.14
CA MET A 1 43.60 -60.97 83.04
C MET A 1 43.80 -59.67 82.28
N PRO A 2 42.95 -58.63 82.41
CA PRO A 2 41.49 -58.51 82.23
C PRO A 2 41.23 -57.80 80.85
N PRO A 3 40.19 -56.96 80.56
CA PRO A 3 38.91 -56.66 81.24
C PRO A 3 37.62 -56.63 80.35
N ARG A 4 36.46 -56.63 81.03
CA ARG A 4 35.15 -56.00 80.69
C ARG A 4 34.53 -56.17 79.29
N SER A 5 33.42 -56.91 79.25
CA SER A 5 32.41 -56.93 78.18
C SER A 5 31.55 -55.65 78.11
N PRO A 6 31.40 -55.00 76.94
CA PRO A 6 30.32 -54.05 76.66
C PRO A 6 29.02 -54.76 76.25
N ARG A 7 27.88 -54.09 76.46
CA ARG A 7 26.52 -54.62 76.15
C ARG A 7 26.27 -54.68 74.63
N PRO A 8 25.44 -55.62 74.14
CA PRO A 8 24.94 -55.56 72.76
C PRO A 8 24.00 -54.34 72.58
N PRO A 9 24.07 -53.63 71.44
CA PRO A 9 23.16 -52.51 71.17
C PRO A 9 21.74 -52.99 70.87
N SER A 10 20.77 -52.22 71.34
CA SER A 10 19.33 -52.47 71.17
C SER A 10 18.87 -52.29 69.72
N LEU A 11 18.00 -53.19 69.25
CA LEU A 11 17.26 -53.05 68.00
C LEU A 11 16.22 -51.93 68.09
N ASP A 12 16.54 -50.74 67.57
CA ASP A 12 15.53 -49.69 67.32
C ASP A 12 14.85 -49.91 65.96
N ALA A 13 13.83 -50.76 65.95
CA ALA A 13 13.08 -51.16 64.75
C ALA A 13 12.04 -50.11 64.29
N SER A 14 12.30 -48.80 64.47
CA SER A 14 11.26 -47.75 64.35
C SER A 14 11.40 -46.75 63.17
N ARG A 15 12.34 -46.93 62.22
CA ARG A 15 12.55 -45.97 61.11
C ARG A 15 12.80 -46.55 59.71
N ALA A 16 11.96 -47.48 59.26
CA ALA A 16 11.87 -47.89 57.86
C ALA A 16 10.44 -47.78 57.31
N ARG A 17 9.96 -46.55 57.02
CA ARG A 17 8.75 -46.36 56.21
C ARG A 17 9.07 -46.72 54.76
N PRO A 18 8.48 -47.78 54.17
CA PRO A 18 8.93 -48.28 52.88
C PRO A 18 8.49 -47.37 51.73
N MET A 19 9.44 -47.00 50.86
CA MET A 19 9.29 -45.98 49.81
C MET A 19 8.17 -46.22 48.78
N TRP A 20 7.60 -47.43 48.71
CA TRP A 20 6.57 -47.77 47.73
C TRP A 20 5.24 -47.02 47.95
N TRP A 21 4.92 -46.62 49.19
CA TRP A 21 3.72 -45.81 49.48
C TRP A 21 3.77 -44.41 48.83
N ALA A 22 4.96 -43.80 48.74
CA ALA A 22 5.12 -42.52 48.06
C ALA A 22 4.89 -42.66 46.55
N ARG A 23 5.44 -43.73 45.94
CA ARG A 23 5.25 -44.05 44.51
C ARG A 23 3.79 -44.37 44.16
N LEU A 24 3.03 -45.03 45.05
CA LEU A 24 1.60 -45.26 44.83
C LEU A 24 0.76 -43.97 44.90
N ARG A 25 1.10 -43.03 45.80
CA ARG A 25 0.41 -41.72 45.87
C ARG A 25 0.69 -40.88 44.63
N THR A 26 1.92 -40.82 44.14
CA THR A 26 2.23 -40.08 42.90
C THR A 26 1.56 -40.70 41.68
N LEU A 27 1.51 -42.03 41.56
CA LEU A 27 0.81 -42.71 40.46
C LEU A 27 -0.70 -42.45 40.49
N ARG A 28 -1.34 -42.52 41.66
CA ARG A 28 -2.78 -42.19 41.81
C ARG A 28 -3.07 -40.72 41.53
N LEU A 29 -2.20 -39.81 41.93
CA LEU A 29 -2.37 -38.38 41.64
C LEU A 29 -2.21 -38.10 40.13
N ALA A 30 -1.26 -38.74 39.46
CA ALA A 30 -1.05 -38.63 38.02
C ALA A 30 -2.23 -39.22 37.22
N LEU A 31 -2.77 -40.38 37.64
CA LEU A 31 -3.99 -40.97 37.04
C LEU A 31 -5.22 -40.09 37.27
N ALA A 32 -5.39 -39.50 38.47
CA ALA A 32 -6.51 -38.59 38.75
C ALA A 32 -6.42 -37.29 37.93
N LEU A 33 -5.22 -36.72 37.78
CA LEU A 33 -4.98 -35.55 36.93
C LEU A 33 -5.17 -35.87 35.45
N GLY A 34 -4.75 -37.04 34.98
CA GLY A 34 -5.01 -37.52 33.62
C GLY A 34 -6.50 -37.70 33.33
N ALA A 35 -7.23 -38.33 34.25
CA ALA A 35 -8.68 -38.51 34.13
C ALA A 35 -9.44 -37.16 34.15
N ALA A 36 -9.05 -36.23 35.03
CA ALA A 36 -9.61 -34.87 35.05
C ALA A 36 -9.31 -34.10 33.75
N GLY A 37 -8.10 -34.27 33.19
CA GLY A 37 -7.73 -33.69 31.89
C GLY A 37 -8.53 -34.24 30.71
N MET A 38 -8.96 -35.52 30.76
CA MET A 38 -9.81 -36.11 29.71
C MET A 38 -11.30 -35.78 29.86
N ALA A 39 -11.78 -35.55 31.09
CA ALA A 39 -13.15 -35.08 31.33
C ALA A 39 -13.35 -33.60 30.95
N GLY A 40 -12.28 -32.81 30.97
CA GLY A 40 -12.25 -31.40 30.56
C GLY A 40 -12.11 -31.18 29.05
N SER A 41 -12.79 -31.97 28.22
CA SER A 41 -12.94 -31.61 26.80
C SER A 41 -13.75 -30.31 26.74
N PRO A 42 -13.21 -29.17 26.23
CA PRO A 42 -14.02 -27.98 26.05
C PRO A 42 -15.11 -28.34 25.04
N ALA A 43 -16.38 -28.26 25.47
CA ALA A 43 -17.47 -28.28 24.52
C ALA A 43 -17.21 -27.14 23.54
N SER A 44 -17.03 -27.47 22.25
CA SER A 44 -16.82 -26.48 21.21
C SER A 44 -18.07 -25.59 21.16
N ALA A 45 -18.01 -24.45 21.83
CA ALA A 45 -19.01 -23.42 21.68
C ALA A 45 -19.01 -23.04 20.20
N SER A 46 -20.13 -23.24 19.53
CA SER A 46 -20.37 -22.79 18.16
C SER A 46 -20.53 -21.26 18.18
N ALA A 47 -19.44 -20.56 18.44
CA ALA A 47 -19.33 -19.15 18.11
C ALA A 47 -19.53 -19.02 16.60
N HIS A 48 -20.32 -18.02 16.18
CA HIS A 48 -20.50 -17.71 14.77
C HIS A 48 -19.14 -17.54 14.09
N GLU A 49 -18.84 -18.45 13.16
CA GLU A 49 -17.54 -18.54 12.53
C GLU A 49 -17.39 -17.39 11.54
N VAL A 50 -16.59 -16.38 11.89
CA VAL A 50 -16.37 -15.20 11.05
C VAL A 50 -15.73 -15.67 9.73
N PRO A 51 -16.30 -15.33 8.55
CA PRO A 51 -15.76 -15.81 7.28
C PRO A 51 -14.29 -15.45 7.11
N ALA A 52 -13.45 -16.46 6.85
CA ALA A 52 -12.00 -16.27 6.77
C ALA A 52 -11.58 -15.32 5.64
N ARG A 53 -12.32 -15.33 4.52
CA ARG A 53 -12.14 -14.43 3.38
C ARG A 53 -13.50 -14.02 2.81
N VAL A 54 -13.69 -12.73 2.57
CA VAL A 54 -14.89 -12.17 1.95
C VAL A 54 -14.49 -11.37 0.72
N ALA A 55 -15.16 -11.62 -0.40
CA ALA A 55 -15.04 -10.81 -1.61
C ALA A 55 -16.25 -9.90 -1.75
N VAL A 56 -16.03 -8.59 -1.80
CA VAL A 56 -17.08 -7.58 -2.06
C VAL A 56 -16.89 -7.05 -3.48
N HIS A 57 -17.97 -7.02 -4.26
CA HIS A 57 -17.98 -6.35 -5.56
C HIS A 57 -18.80 -5.07 -5.47
N LEU A 58 -18.25 -3.95 -5.95
CA LEU A 58 -18.88 -2.64 -5.82
C LEU A 58 -18.80 -1.88 -7.15
N LEU A 59 -19.94 -1.69 -7.81
CA LEU A 59 -20.05 -0.95 -9.07
C LEU A 59 -20.66 0.41 -8.79
N ALA A 60 -19.94 1.49 -9.13
CA ALA A 60 -20.34 2.85 -8.82
C ALA A 60 -20.41 3.71 -10.10
N ARG A 61 -21.48 4.49 -10.24
CA ARG A 61 -21.66 5.46 -11.33
C ARG A 61 -22.38 6.71 -10.83
N ALA A 62 -21.93 7.88 -11.28
CA ALA A 62 -22.71 9.11 -11.16
C ALA A 62 -23.65 9.30 -12.36
N ASP A 63 -24.89 9.70 -12.06
CA ASP A 63 -25.96 10.06 -12.99
C ASP A 63 -26.43 11.48 -12.64
N SER A 64 -27.17 12.14 -13.53
CA SER A 64 -27.63 13.53 -13.50
C SER A 64 -27.84 14.22 -12.14
N SER A 65 -28.41 13.52 -11.15
CA SER A 65 -28.64 14.05 -9.78
C SER A 65 -28.42 13.02 -8.67
N GLN A 66 -27.92 11.82 -9.00
CA GLN A 66 -27.72 10.72 -8.05
C GLN A 66 -26.44 9.96 -8.38
N LEU A 67 -25.64 9.65 -7.36
CA LEU A 67 -24.58 8.67 -7.46
C LEU A 67 -25.13 7.33 -6.94
N ARG A 68 -25.04 6.28 -7.75
CA ARG A 68 -25.57 4.95 -7.45
C ARG A 68 -24.43 3.95 -7.26
N LEU A 69 -24.52 3.16 -6.20
CA LEU A 69 -23.66 2.01 -5.93
C LEU A 69 -24.49 0.73 -6.03
N VAL A 70 -23.98 -0.26 -6.76
CA VAL A 70 -24.50 -1.64 -6.73
C VAL A 70 -23.43 -2.50 -6.04
N VAL A 71 -23.75 -3.04 -4.87
CA VAL A 71 -22.83 -3.77 -3.99
C VAL A 71 -23.26 -5.23 -3.91
N ARG A 72 -22.35 -6.18 -4.07
CA ARG A 72 -22.56 -7.61 -3.84
C ARG A 72 -21.64 -8.10 -2.73
N VAL A 73 -22.23 -8.71 -1.70
CA VAL A 73 -21.52 -9.37 -0.60
C VAL A 73 -22.02 -10.81 -0.44
N PRO A 74 -21.22 -11.76 0.07
CA PRO A 74 -21.73 -13.04 0.56
C PRO A 74 -22.72 -12.80 1.71
N LEU A 75 -23.83 -13.52 1.72
CA LEU A 75 -24.85 -13.38 2.76
C LEU A 75 -24.30 -13.78 4.14
N GLU A 76 -23.39 -14.75 4.21
CA GLU A 76 -22.68 -15.15 5.44
C GLU A 76 -21.80 -14.05 6.07
N ALA A 77 -21.49 -12.99 5.32
CA ALA A 77 -20.73 -11.85 5.84
C ALA A 77 -21.61 -10.87 6.65
N VAL A 78 -22.94 -10.93 6.47
CA VAL A 78 -23.92 -10.20 7.28
C VAL A 78 -24.18 -11.02 8.53
N ARG A 79 -23.63 -10.57 9.67
CA ARG A 79 -23.78 -11.25 10.96
C ARG A 79 -24.92 -10.63 11.77
N ASP A 80 -25.23 -11.21 12.92
CA ASP A 80 -26.26 -10.74 13.85
C ASP A 80 -27.70 -10.67 13.26
N ILE A 81 -27.93 -11.32 12.12
CA ILE A 81 -29.24 -11.52 11.49
C ILE A 81 -29.39 -13.02 11.17
N ASP A 82 -30.34 -13.67 11.85
CA ASP A 82 -30.66 -15.08 11.61
C ASP A 82 -31.49 -15.23 10.33
N PHE A 83 -30.82 -15.50 9.21
CA PHE A 83 -31.50 -15.77 7.96
C PHE A 83 -32.27 -17.11 8.04
N PRO A 84 -33.57 -17.13 7.71
CA PRO A 84 -34.39 -18.32 7.85
C PRO A 84 -33.95 -19.40 6.85
N THR A 85 -33.78 -20.62 7.33
CA THR A 85 -33.45 -21.78 6.50
C THR A 85 -34.54 -22.85 6.50
N TRP A 86 -34.51 -23.69 5.47
CA TRP A 86 -35.39 -24.84 5.25
C TRP A 86 -34.53 -26.10 5.02
N ARG A 87 -34.98 -27.25 5.54
CA ARG A 87 -34.25 -28.54 5.47
C ARG A 87 -32.76 -28.47 5.90
N GLY A 88 -32.44 -27.62 6.88
CA GLY A 88 -31.09 -27.46 7.42
C GLY A 88 -30.40 -26.21 6.88
N ASP A 89 -29.59 -26.35 5.83
CA ASP A 89 -28.63 -25.32 5.38
C ASP A 89 -29.09 -24.54 4.12
N TYR A 90 -30.29 -24.81 3.58
CA TYR A 90 -30.84 -24.10 2.42
C TYR A 90 -31.64 -22.86 2.85
N LEU A 91 -31.48 -21.75 2.14
CA LEU A 91 -32.11 -20.47 2.46
C LEU A 91 -33.62 -20.46 2.11
N ASP A 92 -34.48 -20.07 3.06
CA ASP A 92 -35.88 -19.75 2.79
C ASP A 92 -35.94 -18.33 2.19
N ILE A 93 -35.83 -18.23 0.87
CA ILE A 93 -35.71 -16.97 0.12
C ILE A 93 -36.90 -16.05 0.40
N GLY A 94 -38.12 -16.60 0.44
CA GLY A 94 -39.36 -15.85 0.70
C GLY A 94 -39.38 -15.20 2.08
N ARG A 95 -38.95 -15.93 3.12
CA ARG A 95 -38.87 -15.39 4.49
C ARG A 95 -37.62 -14.54 4.75
N ALA A 96 -36.54 -14.75 4.00
CA ALA A 96 -35.30 -13.96 4.11
C ALA A 96 -35.44 -12.57 3.44
N THR A 97 -36.23 -12.47 2.37
CA THR A 97 -36.34 -11.24 1.56
C THR A 97 -36.68 -9.96 2.35
N PRO A 98 -37.61 -9.95 3.33
CA PRO A 98 -37.89 -8.76 4.13
C PRO A 98 -36.71 -8.28 5.00
N LEU A 99 -35.82 -9.20 5.42
CA LEU A 99 -34.68 -8.90 6.29
C LEU A 99 -33.52 -8.21 5.54
N LEU A 100 -33.48 -8.34 4.20
CA LEU A 100 -32.36 -7.87 3.38
C LEU A 100 -32.16 -6.34 3.44
N HIS A 101 -33.25 -5.58 3.61
CA HIS A 101 -33.18 -4.11 3.69
C HIS A 101 -32.51 -3.63 4.98
N GLU A 102 -32.82 -4.27 6.10
CA GLU A 102 -32.21 -4.00 7.41
C GLU A 102 -30.74 -4.46 7.41
N ALA A 103 -30.48 -5.67 6.92
CA ALA A 103 -29.12 -6.19 6.69
C ALA A 103 -28.25 -5.22 5.88
N ALA A 104 -28.74 -4.77 4.72
CA ALA A 104 -28.04 -3.83 3.86
C ALA A 104 -27.79 -2.48 4.53
N THR A 105 -28.73 -1.99 5.35
CA THR A 105 -28.60 -0.72 6.06
C THR A 105 -27.52 -0.80 7.14
N ILE A 106 -27.55 -1.85 7.97
CA ILE A 106 -26.65 -2.03 9.11
C ILE A 106 -25.22 -2.37 8.64
N TRP A 107 -25.06 -3.35 7.74
CA TRP A 107 -23.75 -3.93 7.42
C TRP A 107 -23.06 -3.32 6.19
N ILE A 108 -23.78 -2.58 5.34
CA ILE A 108 -23.22 -2.08 4.08
C ILE A 108 -23.35 -0.55 4.00
N ALA A 109 -24.55 0.00 4.07
CA ALA A 109 -24.79 1.44 3.88
C ALA A 109 -24.08 2.30 4.95
N GLY A 110 -24.08 1.87 6.21
CA GLY A 110 -23.39 2.57 7.30
C GLY A 110 -21.85 2.57 7.19
N TYR A 111 -21.27 1.65 6.42
CA TYR A 111 -19.82 1.45 6.29
C TYR A 111 -19.24 1.96 4.95
N LEU A 112 -20.05 2.66 4.15
CA LEU A 112 -19.63 3.27 2.88
C LEU A 112 -19.78 4.79 2.98
N GLU A 113 -18.73 5.48 3.42
CA GLU A 113 -18.72 6.94 3.45
C GLU A 113 -18.32 7.49 2.07
N LEU A 114 -19.18 8.29 1.45
CA LEU A 114 -18.87 8.96 0.18
C LEU A 114 -18.74 10.47 0.36
N PHE A 115 -17.97 11.09 -0.54
CA PHE A 115 -17.65 12.50 -0.53
C PHE A 115 -17.78 13.08 -1.94
N GLU A 116 -18.35 14.28 -2.03
CA GLU A 116 -18.40 15.12 -3.22
C GLU A 116 -17.47 16.32 -2.97
N GLY A 117 -16.29 16.31 -3.61
CA GLY A 117 -15.17 17.19 -3.27
C GLY A 117 -14.71 16.96 -1.82
N THR A 118 -14.96 17.93 -0.95
CA THR A 118 -14.68 17.83 0.50
C THR A 118 -15.93 17.58 1.33
N LYS A 119 -17.13 17.65 0.74
CA LYS A 119 -18.42 17.49 1.42
C LYS A 119 -18.75 16.01 1.56
N ARG A 120 -18.91 15.53 2.79
CA ARG A 120 -19.44 14.18 3.05
C ARG A 120 -20.90 14.10 2.59
N LEU A 121 -21.24 13.10 1.79
CA LEU A 121 -22.61 12.78 1.40
C LEU A 121 -23.36 12.11 2.57
N PRO A 122 -24.70 12.22 2.64
CA PRO A 122 -25.48 11.47 3.62
C PRO A 122 -25.32 9.95 3.42
N MET A 123 -25.72 9.16 4.43
CA MET A 123 -25.73 7.70 4.32
C MET A 123 -26.55 7.26 3.09
N GLY A 124 -26.04 6.29 2.33
CA GLY A 124 -26.69 5.82 1.11
C GLY A 124 -28.06 5.23 1.42
N ARG A 125 -29.10 5.72 0.72
CA ARG A 125 -30.44 5.13 0.83
C ARG A 125 -30.46 3.80 0.10
N VAL A 126 -30.79 2.72 0.79
CA VAL A 126 -31.06 1.41 0.18
C VAL A 126 -32.31 1.52 -0.70
N VAL A 127 -32.15 1.35 -2.01
CA VAL A 127 -33.22 1.45 -3.02
C VAL A 127 -33.77 0.07 -3.38
N ALA A 128 -32.90 -0.94 -3.49
CA ALA A 128 -33.26 -2.31 -3.81
C ALA A 128 -32.29 -3.29 -3.14
N THR A 129 -32.77 -4.49 -2.83
CA THR A 129 -31.99 -5.60 -2.27
C THR A 129 -32.45 -6.91 -2.88
N ARG A 130 -31.52 -7.82 -3.19
CA ARG A 130 -31.83 -9.11 -3.84
C ARG A 130 -30.90 -10.22 -3.35
N ILE A 131 -31.44 -11.43 -3.21
CA ILE A 131 -30.65 -12.66 -3.11
C ILE A 131 -30.30 -13.15 -4.52
N SER A 132 -29.01 -13.39 -4.75
CA SER A 132 -28.43 -13.85 -6.02
C SER A 132 -27.58 -15.10 -5.82
N LEU A 133 -27.37 -15.87 -6.89
CA LEU A 133 -26.53 -17.07 -6.90
C LEU A 133 -25.03 -16.70 -7.06
N PRO A 134 -24.07 -17.47 -6.52
CA PRO A 134 -22.63 -17.28 -6.79
C PRO A 134 -22.26 -17.26 -8.26
N SER A 135 -22.96 -18.06 -9.06
CA SER A 135 -22.74 -18.20 -10.51
C SER A 135 -23.33 -17.07 -11.33
N ASP A 136 -24.07 -16.14 -10.73
CA ASP A 136 -24.65 -14.99 -11.43
C ASP A 136 -23.58 -14.00 -11.87
N ARG A 137 -23.58 -13.69 -13.18
CA ARG A 137 -22.60 -12.80 -13.81
C ARG A 137 -23.11 -11.38 -14.02
N SER A 138 -24.22 -10.97 -13.40
CA SER A 138 -24.74 -9.60 -13.59
C SER A 138 -23.73 -8.52 -13.17
N PHE A 139 -22.87 -8.80 -12.20
CA PHE A 139 -21.82 -7.89 -11.69
C PHE A 139 -20.61 -7.70 -12.63
N GLU A 140 -20.60 -8.30 -13.82
CA GLU A 140 -19.64 -7.95 -14.88
C GLU A 140 -19.88 -6.53 -15.44
N ASP A 141 -21.09 -5.96 -15.28
CA ASP A 141 -21.41 -4.61 -15.75
C ASP A 141 -22.43 -3.87 -14.85
N PHE A 142 -22.32 -2.54 -14.79
CA PHE A 142 -23.17 -1.71 -13.94
C PHE A 142 -24.66 -1.79 -14.32
N GLU A 143 -25.01 -1.75 -15.62
CA GLU A 143 -26.41 -1.80 -16.05
C GLU A 143 -27.01 -3.19 -15.81
N ARG A 144 -26.23 -4.24 -16.07
CA ARG A 144 -26.65 -5.63 -15.81
C ARG A 144 -26.86 -5.88 -14.32
N ALA A 145 -25.95 -5.42 -13.46
CA ALA A 145 -26.09 -5.56 -12.01
C ALA A 145 -27.32 -4.81 -11.50
N LEU A 146 -27.51 -3.56 -11.92
CA LEU A 146 -28.68 -2.76 -11.56
C LEU A 146 -29.98 -3.41 -12.04
N ALA A 147 -30.05 -3.86 -13.29
CA ALA A 147 -31.21 -4.56 -13.84
C ALA A 147 -31.52 -5.86 -13.09
N ASN A 148 -30.51 -6.66 -12.73
CA ASN A 148 -30.70 -7.89 -11.95
C ASN A 148 -31.35 -7.61 -10.58
N THR A 149 -30.98 -6.53 -9.88
CA THR A 149 -31.62 -6.19 -8.58
C THR A 149 -33.12 -5.88 -8.69
N SER A 150 -33.61 -5.55 -9.89
CA SER A 150 -35.03 -5.30 -10.17
C SER A 150 -35.74 -6.47 -10.88
N ALA A 151 -35.03 -7.58 -11.15
CA ALA A 151 -35.60 -8.76 -11.78
C ALA A 151 -36.53 -9.54 -10.83
N ALA A 152 -37.34 -10.45 -11.39
CA ALA A 152 -38.18 -11.35 -10.59
C ALA A 152 -37.36 -12.09 -9.52
N PRO A 153 -37.85 -12.24 -8.27
CA PRO A 153 -37.16 -13.00 -7.23
C PRO A 153 -36.84 -14.44 -7.65
N LEU A 154 -35.85 -15.05 -7.01
CA LEU A 154 -35.60 -16.49 -7.17
C LEU A 154 -36.82 -17.27 -6.64
N PRO A 155 -37.22 -18.39 -7.28
CA PRO A 155 -38.27 -19.27 -6.76
C PRO A 155 -37.95 -19.78 -5.35
N ASN A 156 -38.95 -19.92 -4.48
CA ASN A 156 -38.74 -20.38 -3.10
C ASN A 156 -38.24 -21.84 -3.02
N GLU A 157 -38.42 -22.59 -4.10
CA GLU A 157 -37.97 -23.97 -4.29
C GLU A 157 -36.48 -24.07 -4.67
N THR A 158 -35.79 -22.93 -4.84
CA THR A 158 -34.38 -22.88 -5.23
C THR A 158 -33.48 -23.39 -4.11
N GLU A 159 -32.81 -24.52 -4.33
CA GLU A 159 -31.85 -25.12 -3.40
C GLU A 159 -30.54 -24.32 -3.34
N LEU A 160 -30.58 -23.16 -2.67
CA LEU A 160 -29.42 -22.28 -2.42
C LEU A 160 -28.94 -22.43 -0.97
N PRO A 161 -27.75 -22.99 -0.70
CA PRO A 161 -27.17 -22.99 0.64
C PRO A 161 -26.95 -21.56 1.13
N TRP A 162 -27.37 -21.21 2.36
CA TRP A 162 -27.38 -19.81 2.82
C TRP A 162 -25.98 -19.19 2.85
N ARG A 163 -24.94 -19.98 3.17
CA ARG A 163 -23.53 -19.56 3.13
C ARG A 163 -23.03 -19.19 1.73
N GLN A 164 -23.65 -19.76 0.71
CA GLN A 164 -23.36 -19.48 -0.70
C GLN A 164 -24.27 -18.41 -1.28
N ALA A 165 -25.31 -17.96 -0.58
CA ALA A 165 -26.16 -16.90 -1.09
C ALA A 165 -25.38 -15.58 -1.20
N MET A 166 -25.65 -14.80 -2.25
CA MET A 166 -25.10 -13.45 -2.41
C MET A 166 -26.21 -12.43 -2.13
N LEU A 167 -25.89 -11.36 -1.39
CA LEU A 167 -26.75 -10.20 -1.19
C LEU A 167 -26.30 -9.07 -2.13
N ASP A 168 -27.16 -8.74 -3.09
CA ASP A 168 -27.02 -7.59 -3.98
C ASP A 168 -27.80 -6.40 -3.42
N VAL A 169 -27.20 -5.21 -3.38
CA VAL A 169 -27.75 -3.99 -2.78
C VAL A 169 -27.54 -2.80 -3.70
N VAL A 170 -28.60 -2.03 -3.94
CA VAL A 170 -28.51 -0.72 -4.61
C VAL A 170 -28.58 0.39 -3.57
N LEU A 171 -27.53 1.19 -3.48
CA LEU A 171 -27.47 2.41 -2.67
C LEU A 171 -27.55 3.65 -3.57
N SER A 172 -28.33 4.65 -3.16
CA SER A 172 -28.44 5.94 -3.86
C SER A 172 -28.03 7.09 -2.96
N TYR A 173 -27.17 7.95 -3.49
CA TYR A 173 -26.64 9.14 -2.83
C TYR A 173 -27.04 10.38 -3.64
N PRO A 174 -27.64 11.42 -3.03
CA PRO A 174 -27.86 12.69 -3.70
C PRO A 174 -26.52 13.40 -3.94
N ILE A 175 -26.35 13.98 -5.13
CA ILE A 175 -25.16 14.73 -5.54
C ILE A 175 -25.55 16.07 -6.17
N GLU A 176 -24.62 17.02 -6.18
CA GLU A 176 -24.79 18.33 -6.82
C GLU A 176 -24.46 18.30 -8.32
N SER A 177 -23.46 17.51 -8.74
CA SER A 177 -23.11 17.32 -10.15
C SER A 177 -22.49 15.95 -10.44
N PRO A 178 -22.84 15.28 -11.57
CA PRO A 178 -22.17 14.04 -11.97
C PRO A 178 -20.70 14.23 -12.39
N GLU A 179 -20.27 15.46 -12.65
CA GLU A 179 -18.87 15.81 -12.97
C GLU A 179 -18.04 16.18 -11.72
N SER A 180 -18.66 16.14 -10.53
CA SER A 180 -17.94 16.38 -9.28
C SER A 180 -16.84 15.35 -9.03
N ARG A 181 -15.83 15.75 -8.24
CA ARG A 181 -14.82 14.79 -7.77
C ARG A 181 -15.41 13.94 -6.67
N PHE A 182 -15.48 12.63 -6.91
CA PHE A 182 -15.96 11.68 -5.91
C PHE A 182 -14.80 10.96 -5.23
N SER A 183 -14.90 10.80 -3.91
CA SER A 183 -14.08 9.87 -3.14
C SER A 183 -14.93 9.03 -2.21
N ILE A 184 -14.41 7.85 -1.88
CA ILE A 184 -15.06 6.86 -1.03
C ILE A 184 -14.11 6.43 0.09
N ARG A 185 -14.63 6.26 1.29
CA ARG A 185 -13.94 5.60 2.41
C ARG A 185 -14.73 4.35 2.78
N PRO A 186 -14.36 3.18 2.21
CA PRO A 186 -14.99 1.92 2.53
C PRO A 186 -14.43 1.38 3.84
N LEU A 187 -15.32 1.00 4.74
CA LEU A 187 -15.02 0.46 6.08
C LEU A 187 -15.43 -1.03 6.20
N LEU A 188 -15.38 -1.75 5.07
CA LEU A 188 -15.91 -3.11 4.89
C LEU A 188 -15.00 -4.23 5.45
N ALA A 189 -13.84 -3.90 6.04
CA ALA A 189 -12.99 -4.89 6.72
C ALA A 189 -13.71 -5.64 7.86
N HIS A 190 -14.84 -5.14 8.35
CA HIS A 190 -15.63 -5.78 9.40
C HIS A 190 -16.47 -6.98 8.91
N LEU A 191 -16.55 -7.22 7.59
CA LEU A 191 -17.34 -8.32 6.99
C LEU A 191 -16.70 -9.71 7.15
N GLY A 192 -15.39 -9.81 7.34
CA GLY A 192 -14.67 -11.08 7.52
C GLY A 192 -13.29 -10.89 8.12
N VAL A 193 -12.52 -11.97 8.29
CA VAL A 193 -11.13 -11.89 8.77
C VAL A 193 -10.22 -11.21 7.73
N SER A 194 -10.52 -11.41 6.45
CA SER A 194 -9.87 -10.73 5.32
C SER A 194 -10.91 -10.37 4.25
N THR A 195 -11.39 -9.13 4.25
CA THR A 195 -12.27 -8.60 3.20
C THR A 195 -11.46 -8.01 2.06
N THR A 196 -11.60 -8.54 0.84
CA THR A 196 -11.10 -7.92 -0.39
C THR A 196 -12.27 -7.26 -1.12
N THR A 197 -12.12 -5.98 -1.48
CA THR A 197 -13.13 -5.24 -2.24
C THR A 197 -12.61 -4.98 -3.65
N VAL A 198 -13.38 -5.42 -4.65
CA VAL A 198 -13.19 -5.10 -6.06
C VAL A 198 -14.22 -4.03 -6.43
N MET A 199 -13.75 -2.82 -6.66
CA MET A 199 -14.59 -1.68 -7.02
C MET A 199 -14.39 -1.28 -8.47
N ARG A 200 -15.49 -1.05 -9.20
CA ARG A 200 -15.46 -0.40 -10.53
C ARG A 200 -16.17 0.95 -10.47
N TRP A 201 -15.50 1.99 -10.96
CA TRP A 201 -16.05 3.33 -11.11
C TRP A 201 -16.22 3.64 -12.59
N THR A 202 -17.45 3.97 -13.00
CA THR A 202 -17.73 4.53 -14.32
C THR A 202 -18.01 6.03 -14.17
N SER A 203 -17.10 6.84 -14.70
CA SER A 203 -17.19 8.31 -14.74
C SER A 203 -18.23 8.79 -15.76
N ALA A 204 -18.70 10.03 -15.61
CA ALA A 204 -19.67 10.67 -16.51
C ALA A 204 -19.15 10.82 -17.96
N ASP A 205 -17.82 10.91 -18.15
CA ASP A 205 -17.16 10.91 -19.45
C ASP A 205 -17.02 9.51 -20.09
N GLY A 206 -17.58 8.47 -19.46
CA GLY A 206 -17.47 7.08 -19.88
C GLY A 206 -16.14 6.41 -19.47
N GLY A 207 -15.28 7.10 -18.73
CA GLY A 207 -14.04 6.53 -18.21
C GLY A 207 -14.30 5.48 -17.13
N ASP A 208 -13.98 4.22 -17.41
CA ASP A 208 -14.14 3.10 -16.49
C ASP A 208 -12.82 2.76 -15.77
N ARG A 209 -12.87 2.50 -14.45
CA ARG A 209 -11.69 2.30 -13.60
C ARG A 209 -11.94 1.21 -12.58
N ALA A 210 -10.99 0.28 -12.46
CA ALA A 210 -11.01 -0.79 -11.47
C ALA A 210 -10.05 -0.47 -10.31
N TYR A 211 -10.49 -0.79 -9.10
CA TYR A 211 -9.74 -0.72 -7.85
C TYR A 211 -9.89 -2.06 -7.13
N GLU A 212 -8.81 -2.56 -6.55
CA GLU A 212 -8.78 -3.76 -5.73
C GLU A 212 -7.95 -3.51 -4.48
N TYR A 213 -8.57 -3.67 -3.30
CA TYR A 213 -7.91 -3.45 -2.02
C TYR A 213 -8.44 -4.42 -0.96
N THR A 214 -7.57 -4.77 -0.01
CA THR A 214 -7.90 -5.63 1.13
C THR A 214 -7.95 -4.81 2.42
N GLY A 215 -8.98 -5.06 3.23
CA GLY A 215 -9.27 -4.30 4.44
C GLY A 215 -9.82 -2.89 4.13
N ASN A 216 -9.43 -1.91 4.95
CA ASN A 216 -9.87 -0.52 4.81
C ASN A 216 -8.73 0.32 4.19
N PRO A 217 -8.82 0.75 2.92
CA PRO A 217 -7.74 1.49 2.22
C PRO A 217 -7.61 2.95 2.67
N GLY A 218 -8.51 3.45 3.51
CA GLY A 218 -8.65 4.87 3.80
C GLY A 218 -9.55 5.57 2.78
N LEU A 219 -9.23 6.81 2.43
CA LEU A 219 -9.98 7.57 1.42
C LEU A 219 -9.41 7.28 0.02
N VAL A 220 -10.26 6.81 -0.89
CA VAL A 220 -9.93 6.50 -2.29
C VAL A 220 -10.61 7.52 -3.20
N GLU A 221 -9.83 8.24 -4.00
CA GLU A 221 -10.33 9.18 -5.01
C GLU A 221 -10.69 8.41 -6.31
N LEU A 222 -11.92 8.60 -6.79
CA LEU A 222 -12.46 7.89 -7.96
C LEU A 222 -12.08 8.55 -9.29
N ASP A 223 -11.83 9.87 -9.27
CA ASP A 223 -11.11 10.56 -10.36
C ASP A 223 -9.99 11.49 -9.83
N PRO A 224 -8.80 10.95 -9.51
CA PRO A 224 -7.67 11.76 -9.09
C PRO A 224 -7.10 12.58 -10.25
N GLY A 225 -7.31 13.89 -10.19
CA GLY A 225 -6.60 14.83 -11.07
C GLY A 225 -5.09 14.88 -10.81
N VAL A 226 -4.32 15.25 -11.84
CA VAL A 226 -2.84 15.26 -11.91
C VAL A 226 -2.12 15.59 -10.58
N MET A 227 -2.47 16.70 -9.93
CA MET A 227 -1.80 17.15 -8.70
C MET A 227 -2.08 16.26 -7.48
N HIS A 228 -3.26 15.66 -7.40
CA HIS A 228 -3.61 14.71 -6.34
C HIS A 228 -2.82 13.41 -6.52
N ALA A 229 -2.80 12.88 -7.75
CA ALA A 229 -1.99 11.71 -8.10
C ALA A 229 -0.50 11.97 -7.81
N ALA A 230 0.06 13.09 -8.26
CA ALA A 230 1.44 13.45 -7.99
C ALA A 230 1.75 13.55 -6.48
N GLY A 231 0.92 14.25 -5.70
CA GLY A 231 1.11 14.37 -4.24
C GLY A 231 1.04 13.02 -3.51
N GLN A 232 0.11 12.16 -3.91
CA GLN A 232 -0.03 10.81 -3.37
C GLN A 232 1.20 9.94 -3.66
N PHE A 233 1.72 9.97 -4.90
CA PHE A 233 2.88 9.17 -5.28
C PHE A 233 4.20 9.72 -4.73
N ILE A 234 4.36 11.04 -4.58
CA ILE A 234 5.48 11.64 -3.80
C ILE A 234 5.46 11.10 -2.38
N ARG A 235 4.30 11.11 -1.70
CA ARG A 235 4.16 10.55 -0.35
C ARG A 235 4.52 9.06 -0.34
N LEU A 236 4.03 8.28 -1.31
CA LEU A 236 4.30 6.86 -1.44
C LEU A 236 5.81 6.58 -1.57
N GLY A 237 6.51 7.25 -2.48
CA GLY A 237 7.96 7.08 -2.68
C GLY A 237 8.80 7.51 -1.48
N PHE A 238 8.41 8.61 -0.83
CA PHE A 238 9.04 9.07 0.40
C PHE A 238 8.88 8.06 1.55
N THR A 239 7.66 7.56 1.77
CA THR A 239 7.41 6.54 2.80
C THR A 239 8.01 5.18 2.45
N HIS A 240 8.12 4.84 1.16
CA HIS A 240 8.77 3.61 0.71
C HIS A 240 10.24 3.57 1.10
N ILE A 241 11.00 4.64 0.82
CA ILE A 241 12.42 4.73 1.20
C ILE A 241 12.64 4.69 2.72
N LEU A 242 11.77 5.35 3.49
CA LEU A 242 11.93 5.39 4.95
C LEU A 242 11.40 4.13 5.66
N GLY A 243 10.51 3.38 5.02
CA GLY A 243 10.03 2.07 5.50
C GLY A 243 10.89 0.89 5.03
N GLY A 244 11.60 1.04 3.91
CA GLY A 244 12.49 0.02 3.35
C GLY A 244 13.79 -0.13 4.14
N ILE A 245 13.85 -1.14 5.02
CA ILE A 245 15.06 -1.44 5.80
C ILE A 245 16.26 -1.71 4.87
N ASP A 246 16.02 -2.33 3.72
CA ASP A 246 16.98 -2.55 2.64
C ASP A 246 17.59 -1.25 2.08
N HIS A 247 16.76 -0.26 1.79
CA HIS A 247 17.18 1.07 1.34
C HIS A 247 17.99 1.78 2.42
N LEU A 248 17.57 1.68 3.69
CA LEU A 248 18.28 2.27 4.82
C LEU A 248 19.63 1.59 5.08
N LEU A 249 19.72 0.25 4.98
CA LEU A 249 20.98 -0.51 5.12
C LEU A 249 21.93 -0.22 3.95
N PHE A 250 21.43 -0.17 2.71
CA PHE A 250 22.21 0.26 1.56
C PHE A 250 22.74 1.68 1.73
N LEU A 251 21.87 2.63 2.10
CA LEU A 251 22.25 4.03 2.28
C LEU A 251 23.24 4.20 3.45
N LEU A 252 23.08 3.44 4.53
CA LEU A 252 24.02 3.38 5.64
C LEU A 252 25.40 2.90 5.15
N CYS A 253 25.47 1.79 4.40
CA CYS A 253 26.72 1.33 3.77
C CYS A 253 27.32 2.34 2.78
N LEU A 254 26.50 3.18 2.15
CA LEU A 254 26.96 4.25 1.28
C LEU A 254 27.61 5.40 2.09
N VAL A 255 26.98 5.80 3.19
CA VAL A 255 27.37 6.96 4.02
C VAL A 255 28.55 6.65 4.95
N ILE A 256 28.64 5.45 5.55
CA ILE A 256 29.67 5.09 6.55
C ILE A 256 31.09 5.57 6.16
N PRO A 257 31.66 5.17 4.99
CA PRO A 257 33.00 5.59 4.62
C PRO A 257 33.07 7.00 4.04
N PHE A 258 31.96 7.55 3.55
CA PHE A 258 31.91 8.83 2.83
C PHE A 258 30.92 9.82 3.45
N ARG A 259 31.28 10.31 4.64
CA ARG A 259 30.51 11.29 5.44
C ARG A 259 30.54 12.74 4.87
N ARG A 260 30.35 12.89 3.55
CA ARG A 260 30.24 14.20 2.86
C ARG A 260 28.99 14.22 1.98
N VAL A 261 28.06 15.14 2.25
CA VAL A 261 26.76 15.22 1.55
C VAL A 261 26.92 15.44 0.04
N ARG A 262 27.75 16.40 -0.40
CA ARG A 262 27.84 16.78 -1.83
C ARG A 262 28.20 15.61 -2.78
N PRO A 263 29.23 14.79 -2.53
CA PRO A 263 29.49 13.61 -3.36
C PRO A 263 28.39 12.53 -3.29
N LEU A 264 27.74 12.36 -2.13
CA LEU A 264 26.70 11.35 -1.96
C LEU A 264 25.46 11.65 -2.80
N ILE A 265 25.09 12.93 -3.00
CA ILE A 265 23.94 13.33 -3.83
C ILE A 265 24.04 12.67 -5.22
N GLY A 266 25.16 12.86 -5.93
CA GLY A 266 25.33 12.28 -7.27
C GLY A 266 25.28 10.75 -7.30
N VAL A 267 25.59 10.08 -6.18
CA VAL A 267 25.51 8.62 -6.06
C VAL A 267 24.08 8.15 -5.80
N VAL A 268 23.29 8.84 -4.96
CA VAL A 268 21.87 8.49 -4.77
C VAL A 268 21.03 8.87 -5.98
N THR A 269 21.29 10.00 -6.64
CA THR A 269 20.61 10.33 -7.91
C THR A 269 20.90 9.28 -8.98
N ALA A 270 22.10 8.67 -9.01
CA ALA A 270 22.42 7.55 -9.91
C ALA A 270 21.65 6.26 -9.56
N PHE A 271 21.44 5.98 -8.26
CA PHE A 271 20.54 4.92 -7.81
C PHE A 271 19.09 5.20 -8.26
N THR A 272 18.57 6.40 -8.00
CA THR A 272 17.18 6.78 -8.35
C THR A 272 16.93 6.73 -9.84
N ALA A 273 17.91 7.13 -10.67
CA ALA A 273 17.83 7.02 -12.12
C ALA A 273 17.72 5.54 -12.57
N ALA A 274 18.54 4.65 -12.00
CA ALA A 274 18.47 3.22 -12.30
C ALA A 274 17.19 2.55 -11.80
N HIS A 275 16.75 2.91 -10.59
CA HIS A 275 15.50 2.47 -9.99
C HIS A 275 14.30 2.92 -10.86
N SER A 276 14.32 4.17 -11.34
CA SER A 276 13.32 4.71 -12.27
C SER A 276 13.22 3.89 -13.56
N ILE A 277 14.35 3.53 -14.17
CA ILE A 277 14.40 2.73 -15.41
C ILE A 277 13.66 1.40 -15.22
N THR A 278 13.91 0.70 -14.11
CA THR A 278 13.37 -0.64 -13.87
C THR A 278 11.94 -0.64 -13.32
N LEU A 279 11.54 0.39 -12.57
CA LEU A 279 10.13 0.66 -12.27
C LEU A 279 9.32 0.93 -13.54
N ILE A 280 9.80 1.81 -14.43
CA ILE A 280 9.14 2.11 -15.71
C ILE A 280 9.07 0.85 -16.58
N ALA A 281 10.15 0.08 -16.67
CA ALA A 281 10.16 -1.19 -17.41
C ALA A 281 9.11 -2.18 -16.86
N SER A 282 8.99 -2.31 -15.54
CA SER A 282 7.99 -3.20 -14.94
C SER A 282 6.56 -2.67 -15.10
N ALA A 283 6.33 -1.36 -15.01
CA ALA A 283 5.04 -0.73 -15.26
C ALA A 283 4.58 -0.87 -16.73
N LEU A 284 5.52 -0.91 -17.67
CA LEU A 284 5.29 -1.24 -19.09
C LEU A 284 5.18 -2.75 -19.38
N GLY A 285 5.18 -3.61 -18.34
CA GLY A 285 5.06 -5.06 -18.49
C GLY A 285 6.31 -5.77 -19.03
N LEU A 286 7.47 -5.10 -19.05
CA LEU A 286 8.74 -5.69 -19.52
C LEU A 286 9.44 -6.55 -18.46
N ALA A 287 9.02 -6.47 -17.19
CA ALA A 287 9.51 -7.33 -16.12
C ALA A 287 8.85 -8.72 -16.16
N PRO A 288 9.60 -9.82 -15.92
CA PRO A 288 9.04 -11.16 -15.87
C PRO A 288 7.88 -11.30 -14.86
N SER A 289 6.78 -11.91 -15.30
CA SER A 289 5.61 -12.24 -14.47
C SER A 289 5.74 -13.58 -13.73
N ALA A 290 6.89 -14.24 -13.81
CA ALA A 290 7.09 -15.57 -13.25
C ALA A 290 7.20 -15.53 -11.72
N PRO A 291 6.56 -16.46 -10.97
CA PRO A 291 6.56 -16.45 -9.50
C PRO A 291 7.93 -16.52 -8.82
N TRP A 292 8.96 -17.03 -9.50
CA TRP A 292 10.33 -17.08 -9.00
C TRP A 292 11.07 -15.74 -9.09
N PHE A 293 10.57 -14.78 -9.88
CA PHE A 293 11.27 -13.51 -10.14
C PHE A 293 11.32 -12.57 -8.92
N PRO A 294 10.23 -12.29 -8.18
CA PRO A 294 10.33 -11.47 -6.96
C PRO A 294 11.32 -12.05 -5.93
N PRO A 295 11.26 -13.34 -5.55
CA PRO A 295 12.25 -13.94 -4.64
C PRO A 295 13.69 -13.86 -5.14
N LEU A 296 13.93 -13.98 -6.46
CA LEU A 296 15.25 -13.79 -7.05
C LEU A 296 15.75 -12.35 -6.84
N ILE A 297 14.89 -11.36 -7.09
CA ILE A 297 15.25 -9.95 -6.91
C ILE A 297 15.52 -9.64 -5.44
N GLU A 298 14.71 -10.16 -4.50
CA GLU A 298 14.96 -10.01 -3.06
C GLU A 298 16.32 -10.59 -2.64
N VAL A 299 16.70 -11.77 -3.14
CA VAL A 299 18.04 -12.35 -2.92
C VAL A 299 19.14 -11.44 -3.47
N LEU A 300 18.97 -10.89 -4.67
CA LEU A 300 19.96 -10.02 -5.30
C LEU A 300 20.10 -8.67 -4.58
N ILE A 301 19.01 -8.11 -4.04
CA ILE A 301 19.03 -6.92 -3.17
C ILE A 301 19.84 -7.21 -1.90
N ALA A 302 19.54 -8.29 -1.18
CA ALA A 302 20.26 -8.64 0.03
C ALA A 302 21.76 -8.95 -0.25
N ALA A 303 22.06 -9.72 -1.30
CA ALA A 303 23.42 -10.07 -1.70
C ALA A 303 24.27 -8.84 -2.07
N SER A 304 23.68 -7.85 -2.76
CA SER A 304 24.41 -6.64 -3.15
C SER A 304 24.69 -5.71 -1.95
N ILE A 305 23.83 -5.69 -0.93
CA ILE A 305 24.13 -5.00 0.34
C ILE A 305 25.30 -5.70 1.08
N VAL A 306 25.31 -7.05 1.14
CA VAL A 306 26.46 -7.81 1.69
C VAL A 306 27.75 -7.46 0.95
N LEU A 307 27.74 -7.46 -0.39
CA LEU A 307 28.93 -7.14 -1.18
C LEU A 307 29.43 -5.70 -0.94
N MET A 308 28.52 -4.71 -0.85
CA MET A 308 28.92 -3.32 -0.58
C MET A 308 29.45 -3.14 0.86
N ALA A 309 28.89 -3.88 1.82
CA ALA A 309 29.39 -3.92 3.18
C ALA A 309 30.79 -4.56 3.28
N LEU A 310 31.07 -5.62 2.50
CA LEU A 310 32.41 -6.19 2.40
C LEU A 310 33.40 -5.23 1.69
N GLU A 311 32.98 -4.49 0.66
CA GLU A 311 33.81 -3.45 0.03
C GLU A 311 34.23 -2.37 1.03
N ASN A 312 33.33 -1.94 1.93
CA ASN A 312 33.64 -1.00 2.99
C ASN A 312 34.74 -1.50 3.94
N VAL A 313 34.79 -2.81 4.22
CA VAL A 313 35.80 -3.43 5.09
C VAL A 313 37.15 -3.51 4.40
N VAL A 314 37.18 -3.89 3.12
CA VAL A 314 38.42 -4.10 2.35
C VAL A 314 39.07 -2.79 1.91
N GLY A 315 38.28 -1.80 1.47
CA GLY A 315 38.81 -0.54 0.96
C GLY A 315 37.86 0.16 -0.02
N PRO A 316 36.97 1.06 0.46
CA PRO A 316 35.90 1.64 -0.34
C PRO A 316 36.42 2.64 -1.37
N ARG A 317 35.89 2.59 -2.60
CA ARG A 317 36.35 3.41 -3.74
C ARG A 317 35.25 4.34 -4.28
N LEU A 318 35.32 5.63 -3.94
CA LEU A 318 34.28 6.62 -4.28
C LEU A 318 34.07 6.79 -5.80
N ASP A 319 35.13 6.67 -6.59
CA ASP A 319 35.12 6.79 -8.06
C ASP A 319 34.18 5.78 -8.75
N ARG A 320 33.94 4.62 -8.11
CA ARG A 320 33.08 3.55 -8.63
C ARG A 320 31.70 3.50 -7.98
N ARG A 321 31.46 4.26 -6.91
CA ARG A 321 30.22 4.13 -6.12
C ARG A 321 28.96 4.49 -6.87
N TRP A 322 29.01 5.46 -7.78
CA TRP A 322 27.87 5.78 -8.62
C TRP A 322 27.50 4.60 -9.54
N MET A 323 28.48 3.80 -9.99
CA MET A 323 28.23 2.58 -10.79
C MET A 323 27.63 1.46 -9.94
N VAL A 324 28.14 1.26 -8.72
CA VAL A 324 27.60 0.26 -7.77
C VAL A 324 26.18 0.62 -7.36
N ALA A 325 25.92 1.90 -7.05
CA ALA A 325 24.60 2.41 -6.71
C ALA A 325 23.62 2.36 -7.88
N PHE A 326 24.07 2.63 -9.11
CA PHE A 326 23.29 2.44 -10.33
C PHE A 326 22.93 0.95 -10.52
N GLY A 327 23.90 0.05 -10.39
CA GLY A 327 23.66 -1.41 -10.46
C GLY A 327 22.68 -1.89 -9.39
N PHE A 328 22.82 -1.41 -8.15
CA PHE A 328 21.87 -1.67 -7.08
C PHE A 328 20.47 -1.15 -7.42
N GLY A 329 20.37 0.09 -7.93
CA GLY A 329 19.09 0.71 -8.32
C GLY A 329 18.34 -0.09 -9.38
N LEU A 330 19.04 -0.67 -10.38
CA LEU A 330 18.41 -1.55 -11.38
C LEU A 330 17.76 -2.77 -10.74
N VAL A 331 18.47 -3.46 -9.84
CA VAL A 331 17.91 -4.64 -9.15
C VAL A 331 16.76 -4.20 -8.23
N HIS A 332 16.95 -3.11 -7.50
CA HIS A 332 16.00 -2.64 -6.49
C HIS A 332 14.66 -2.21 -7.10
N GLY A 333 14.68 -1.49 -8.23
CA GLY A 333 13.43 -1.02 -8.87
C GLY A 333 12.54 -2.18 -9.34
N PHE A 334 13.10 -3.35 -9.67
CA PHE A 334 12.28 -4.54 -9.90
C PHE A 334 11.59 -5.06 -8.63
N GLY A 335 12.26 -4.99 -7.47
CA GLY A 335 11.75 -5.49 -6.20
C GLY A 335 10.49 -4.76 -5.73
N PHE A 336 10.50 -3.43 -5.78
CA PHE A 336 9.33 -2.64 -5.42
C PHE A 336 8.20 -2.68 -6.49
N SER A 337 8.52 -3.07 -7.73
CA SER A 337 7.58 -2.94 -8.84
C SER A 337 6.27 -3.73 -8.69
N PHE A 338 6.25 -4.79 -7.86
CA PHE A 338 5.04 -5.54 -7.53
C PHE A 338 4.08 -4.71 -6.66
N ALA A 339 4.55 -4.19 -5.52
CA ALA A 339 3.76 -3.30 -4.66
C ALA A 339 3.37 -2.00 -5.37
N LEU A 340 4.19 -1.51 -6.31
CA LEU A 340 3.83 -0.37 -7.14
C LEU A 340 2.66 -0.67 -8.09
N ARG A 341 2.59 -1.87 -8.70
CA ARG A 341 1.45 -2.25 -9.56
C ARG A 341 0.14 -2.21 -8.80
N ASP A 342 0.12 -2.66 -7.55
CA ASP A 342 -1.06 -2.58 -6.69
C ASP A 342 -1.42 -1.11 -6.40
N ALA A 343 -0.43 -0.25 -6.13
CA ALA A 343 -0.65 1.18 -5.94
C ALA A 343 -1.04 1.94 -7.23
N MET A 344 -0.69 1.43 -8.42
CA MET A 344 -0.92 2.11 -9.70
C MET A 344 -2.41 2.33 -10.01
N GLN A 345 -3.32 1.51 -9.45
CA GLN A 345 -4.77 1.73 -9.58
C GLN A 345 -5.20 3.14 -9.12
N PHE A 346 -4.51 3.70 -8.12
CA PHE A 346 -4.81 5.01 -7.54
C PHE A 346 -4.17 6.19 -8.30
N ALA A 347 -3.49 5.95 -9.43
CA ALA A 347 -2.95 7.00 -10.32
C ALA A 347 -3.99 7.57 -11.29
N GLY A 348 -5.15 6.92 -11.43
CA GLY A 348 -6.12 7.24 -12.47
C GLY A 348 -5.48 7.20 -13.86
N ARG A 349 -5.68 8.25 -14.66
CA ARG A 349 -5.11 8.37 -16.01
C ARG A 349 -3.64 8.85 -16.03
N HIS A 350 -3.03 9.10 -14.87
CA HIS A 350 -1.76 9.84 -14.77
C HIS A 350 -0.55 8.93 -14.48
N LEU A 351 -0.42 7.81 -15.20
CA LEU A 351 0.66 6.82 -15.06
C LEU A 351 2.05 7.47 -15.02
N ILE A 352 2.45 8.17 -16.08
CA ILE A 352 3.81 8.73 -16.21
C ILE A 352 4.07 9.76 -15.11
N THR A 353 3.11 10.67 -14.85
CA THR A 353 3.23 11.66 -13.77
C THR A 353 3.40 11.00 -12.41
N SER A 354 2.65 9.92 -12.14
CA SER A 354 2.70 9.19 -10.86
C SER A 354 4.04 8.46 -10.69
N LEU A 355 4.59 7.85 -11.75
CA LEU A 355 5.93 7.25 -11.72
C LEU A 355 7.03 8.29 -11.51
N LEU A 356 6.96 9.46 -12.15
CA LEU A 356 7.93 10.54 -11.93
C LEU A 356 7.81 11.11 -10.51
N ALA A 357 6.58 11.37 -10.06
CA ALA A 357 6.28 11.84 -8.71
C ALA A 357 6.76 10.87 -7.62
N PHE A 358 6.61 9.56 -7.84
CA PHE A 358 7.16 8.53 -6.97
C PHE A 358 8.68 8.67 -6.81
N ASN A 359 9.42 8.79 -7.92
CA ASN A 359 10.87 8.93 -7.88
C ASN A 359 11.34 10.26 -7.25
N VAL A 360 10.55 11.34 -7.36
CA VAL A 360 10.77 12.57 -6.58
C VAL A 360 10.61 12.30 -5.07
N GLY A 361 9.60 11.53 -4.67
CA GLY A 361 9.43 11.07 -3.29
C GLY A 361 10.63 10.25 -2.78
N VAL A 362 11.12 9.32 -3.60
CA VAL A 362 12.32 8.50 -3.33
C VAL A 362 13.54 9.37 -3.07
N GLU A 363 13.88 10.28 -4.00
CA GLU A 363 15.04 11.16 -3.88
C GLU A 363 14.95 12.04 -2.60
N LEU A 364 13.76 12.59 -2.31
CA LEU A 364 13.52 13.38 -1.09
C LEU A 364 13.72 12.55 0.19
N GLY A 365 13.28 11.29 0.21
CA GLY A 365 13.49 10.37 1.34
C GLY A 365 14.97 10.07 1.55
N GLN A 366 15.71 9.81 0.47
CA GLN A 366 17.15 9.55 0.53
C GLN A 366 17.95 10.79 0.96
N LEU A 367 17.62 11.97 0.46
CA LEU A 367 18.27 13.23 0.84
C LEU A 367 18.03 13.53 2.34
N LEU A 368 16.82 13.30 2.85
CA LEU A 368 16.52 13.42 4.28
C LEU A 368 17.35 12.42 5.11
N ALA A 369 17.41 11.15 4.69
CA ALA A 369 18.17 10.14 5.39
C ALA A 369 19.69 10.42 5.36
N ILE A 370 20.26 10.92 4.25
CA ILE A 370 21.64 11.42 4.20
C ILE A 370 21.84 12.59 5.18
N ALA A 371 20.92 13.56 5.19
CA ALA A 371 21.00 14.74 6.04
C ALA A 371 20.97 14.39 7.54
N ALA A 372 20.34 13.27 7.92
CA ALA A 372 20.38 12.73 9.28
C ALA A 372 21.61 11.84 9.55
N LEU A 373 21.91 10.88 8.67
CA LEU A 373 22.97 9.89 8.85
C LEU A 373 24.38 10.49 8.84
N VAL A 374 24.66 11.45 7.95
CA VAL A 374 25.98 12.07 7.83
C VAL A 374 26.43 12.75 9.14
N PRO A 375 25.66 13.69 9.74
CA PRO A 375 26.06 14.33 11.00
C PRO A 375 26.06 13.35 12.17
N ALA A 376 25.09 12.41 12.24
CA ALA A 376 25.04 11.42 13.32
C ALA A 376 26.30 10.53 13.34
N LEU A 377 26.70 9.98 12.18
CA LEU A 377 27.91 9.19 12.06
C LEU A 377 29.16 10.05 12.25
N ALA A 378 29.22 11.27 11.71
CA ALA A 378 30.35 12.17 11.93
C ALA A 378 30.57 12.50 13.42
N LEU A 379 29.49 12.69 14.19
CA LEU A 379 29.55 12.88 15.64
C LEU A 379 30.05 11.62 16.36
N LEU A 380 29.52 10.45 16.00
CA LEU A 380 29.88 9.17 16.59
C LEU A 380 31.36 8.81 16.37
N PHE A 381 31.83 8.92 15.12
CA PHE A 381 33.23 8.68 14.74
C PHE A 381 34.21 9.70 15.34
N ARG A 382 33.73 10.89 15.71
CA ARG A 382 34.55 11.91 16.38
C ARG A 382 34.76 11.62 17.88
N HIS A 383 33.80 10.98 18.54
CA HIS A 383 33.79 10.87 20.02
C HIS A 383 33.90 9.45 20.57
N VAL A 384 33.58 8.41 19.79
CA VAL A 384 33.41 7.03 20.32
C VAL A 384 34.34 6.02 19.66
N VAL A 385 34.50 6.03 18.33
CA VAL A 385 35.25 4.98 17.61
C VAL A 385 36.12 5.58 16.52
N ALA A 386 37.37 5.13 16.41
CA ALA A 386 38.27 5.51 15.31
C ALA A 386 37.66 5.16 13.94
N GLU A 387 37.85 6.05 12.95
CA GLU A 387 37.11 6.01 11.68
C GLU A 387 37.19 4.67 10.94
N ARG A 388 38.38 4.05 10.87
CA ARG A 388 38.56 2.73 10.25
C ARG A 388 37.86 1.63 11.06
N ALA A 389 38.04 1.62 12.39
CA ALA A 389 37.48 0.58 13.24
C ALA A 389 35.94 0.58 13.19
N GLY A 390 35.30 1.75 13.34
CA GLY A 390 33.84 1.82 13.24
C GLY A 390 33.33 1.59 11.80
N THR A 391 34.08 1.95 10.76
CA THR A 391 33.74 1.60 9.36
C THR A 391 33.65 0.09 9.20
N VAL A 392 34.63 -0.65 9.73
CA VAL A 392 34.64 -2.12 9.72
C VAL A 392 33.50 -2.68 10.58
N VAL A 393 33.31 -2.20 11.81
CA VAL A 393 32.27 -2.72 12.73
C VAL A 393 30.86 -2.50 12.18
N PHE A 394 30.51 -1.28 11.74
CA PHE A 394 29.17 -1.02 11.20
C PHE A 394 28.94 -1.78 9.89
N SER A 395 29.95 -1.90 9.03
CA SER A 395 29.80 -2.69 7.80
C SER A 395 29.71 -4.20 8.09
N ALA A 396 30.41 -4.71 9.11
CA ALA A 396 30.25 -6.10 9.54
C ALA A 396 28.85 -6.39 10.09
N ILE A 397 28.25 -5.46 10.84
CA ILE A 397 26.86 -5.56 11.30
C ILE A 397 25.89 -5.57 10.10
N VAL A 398 26.01 -4.61 9.17
CA VAL A 398 25.13 -4.57 7.99
C VAL A 398 25.31 -5.81 7.11
N ALA A 399 26.54 -6.31 6.95
CA ALA A 399 26.81 -7.56 6.23
C ALA A 399 26.16 -8.77 6.92
N HIS A 400 26.18 -8.83 8.26
CA HIS A 400 25.58 -9.92 9.03
C HIS A 400 24.04 -9.95 8.88
N GLU A 401 23.37 -8.83 9.10
CA GLU A 401 21.90 -8.71 8.93
C GLU A 401 21.48 -9.03 7.50
N SER A 402 22.19 -8.45 6.51
CA SER A 402 21.89 -8.67 5.10
C SER A 402 22.18 -10.11 4.65
N TRP A 403 23.16 -10.79 5.25
CA TRP A 403 23.44 -12.20 5.01
C TRP A 403 22.32 -13.10 5.51
N HIS A 404 21.83 -12.86 6.73
CA HIS A 404 20.69 -13.60 7.27
C HIS A 404 19.46 -13.47 6.36
N TRP A 405 19.12 -12.24 5.98
CA TRP A 405 18.01 -11.97 5.06
C TRP A 405 18.23 -12.61 3.67
N MET A 406 19.43 -12.52 3.10
CA MET A 406 19.77 -13.20 1.84
C MET A 406 19.54 -14.72 1.93
N THR A 407 19.93 -15.37 3.03
CA THR A 407 19.72 -16.81 3.21
C THR A 407 18.26 -17.20 3.39
N GLU A 408 17.45 -16.35 4.04
CA GLU A 408 15.99 -16.53 4.15
C GLU A 408 15.33 -16.47 2.76
N ARG A 409 15.62 -15.42 1.98
CA ARG A 409 15.06 -15.23 0.63
C ARG A 409 15.56 -16.29 -0.36
N PHE A 410 16.80 -16.75 -0.23
CA PHE A 410 17.30 -17.90 -0.97
C PHE A 410 16.57 -19.20 -0.58
N GLY A 411 16.18 -19.31 0.69
CA GLY A 411 15.33 -20.37 1.22
C GLY A 411 13.95 -20.46 0.57
N VAL A 412 13.38 -19.32 0.18
CA VAL A 412 12.15 -19.21 -0.62
C VAL A 412 12.42 -19.50 -2.10
N LEU A 413 13.45 -18.89 -2.69
CA LEU A 413 13.80 -19.06 -4.10
C LEU A 413 14.05 -20.53 -4.47
N ARG A 414 14.80 -21.28 -3.65
CA ARG A 414 15.10 -22.70 -3.89
C ARG A 414 13.88 -23.63 -3.83
N ALA A 415 12.74 -23.17 -3.29
CA ALA A 415 11.51 -23.96 -3.27
C ALA A 415 10.83 -24.00 -4.65
N TYR A 416 11.10 -23.03 -5.52
CA TYR A 416 10.64 -23.03 -6.91
C TYR A 416 11.47 -24.02 -7.73
N ARG A 417 10.81 -25.03 -8.30
CA ARG A 417 11.42 -25.92 -9.28
C ARG A 417 11.60 -25.17 -10.59
N PHE A 418 12.85 -24.81 -10.92
CA PHE A 418 13.16 -24.19 -12.20
C PHE A 418 13.07 -25.22 -13.34
N THR A 419 11.89 -25.32 -13.94
CA THR A 419 11.70 -26.03 -15.21
C THR A 419 12.27 -25.15 -16.32
N TRP A 420 13.37 -25.59 -16.94
CA TRP A 420 13.91 -24.91 -18.11
C TRP A 420 12.83 -24.79 -19.19
N PRO A 421 12.60 -23.60 -19.77
CA PRO A 421 11.68 -23.47 -20.89
C PRO A 421 12.15 -24.33 -22.06
N ALA A 422 11.20 -24.86 -22.83
CA ALA A 422 11.53 -25.53 -24.08
C ALA A 422 12.31 -24.56 -24.99
N LEU A 423 13.35 -25.07 -25.68
CA LEU A 423 14.11 -24.31 -26.66
C LEU A 423 13.29 -24.19 -27.96
N ASP A 424 12.22 -23.40 -27.90
CA ASP A 424 11.32 -23.14 -29.01
C ASP A 424 11.62 -21.79 -29.70
N LEU A 425 10.98 -21.58 -30.86
CA LEU A 425 11.12 -20.35 -31.63
C LEU A 425 10.59 -19.12 -30.89
N ALA A 426 9.68 -19.29 -29.92
CA ALA A 426 9.15 -18.19 -29.11
C ALA A 426 10.19 -17.69 -28.10
N LEU A 427 10.88 -18.60 -27.40
CA LEU A 427 11.99 -18.28 -26.51
C LEU A 427 13.14 -17.62 -27.27
N VAL A 428 13.50 -18.14 -28.45
CA VAL A 428 14.52 -17.52 -29.32
C VAL A 428 14.10 -16.11 -29.77
N ALA A 429 12.83 -15.92 -30.17
CA ALA A 429 12.32 -14.60 -30.53
C ALA A 429 12.31 -13.61 -29.34
N VAL A 430 11.96 -14.07 -28.13
CA VAL A 430 12.03 -13.26 -26.90
C VAL A 430 13.48 -12.92 -26.55
N ALA A 431 14.41 -13.87 -26.63
CA ALA A 431 15.83 -13.64 -26.39
C ALA A 431 16.43 -12.64 -27.38
N LEU A 432 16.11 -12.74 -28.68
CA LEU A 432 16.53 -11.79 -29.70
C LEU A 432 15.93 -10.39 -29.47
N ARG A 433 14.65 -10.29 -29.09
CA ARG A 433 14.02 -9.00 -28.72
C ARG A 433 14.69 -8.37 -27.50
N GLY A 434 14.99 -9.16 -26.46
CA GLY A 434 15.74 -8.72 -25.29
C GLY A 434 17.15 -8.25 -25.63
N LEU A 435 17.86 -8.99 -26.49
CA LEU A 435 19.19 -8.61 -26.99
C LEU A 435 19.15 -7.30 -27.78
N MET A 436 18.20 -7.14 -28.71
CA MET A 436 18.02 -5.87 -29.43
C MET A 436 17.73 -4.71 -28.49
N LEU A 437 16.86 -4.91 -27.48
CA LEU A 437 16.54 -3.88 -26.50
C LEU A 437 17.78 -3.48 -25.68
N LEU A 438 18.59 -4.45 -25.23
CA LEU A 438 19.85 -4.19 -24.53
C LEU A 438 20.86 -3.44 -25.42
N LEU A 439 20.96 -3.78 -26.71
CA LEU A 439 21.82 -3.07 -27.67
C LEU A 439 21.34 -1.63 -27.91
N VAL A 440 20.03 -1.41 -28.02
CA VAL A 440 19.45 -0.06 -28.16
C VAL A 440 19.69 0.78 -26.90
N ILE A 441 19.45 0.23 -25.71
CA ILE A 441 19.73 0.92 -24.44
C ILE A 441 21.22 1.23 -24.32
N GLY A 442 22.10 0.28 -24.63
CA GLY A 442 23.55 0.47 -24.64
C GLY A 442 23.99 1.57 -25.61
N ALA A 443 23.44 1.59 -26.83
CA ALA A 443 23.72 2.61 -27.83
C ALA A 443 23.22 4.00 -27.41
N VAL A 444 22.03 4.11 -26.81
CA VAL A 444 21.50 5.37 -26.26
C VAL A 444 22.36 5.87 -25.11
N LEU A 445 22.71 5.01 -24.14
CA LEU A 445 23.59 5.39 -23.03
C LEU A 445 24.99 5.81 -23.50
N TRP A 446 25.55 5.10 -24.49
CA TRP A 446 26.83 5.46 -25.09
C TRP A 446 26.77 6.79 -25.85
N MET A 447 25.70 7.03 -26.61
CA MET A 447 25.46 8.29 -27.31
C MET A 447 25.25 9.47 -26.35
N VAL A 448 24.51 9.28 -25.26
CA VAL A 448 24.35 10.29 -24.19
C VAL A 448 25.70 10.54 -23.49
N ALA A 449 26.46 9.50 -23.16
CA ALA A 449 27.80 9.65 -22.58
C ALA A 449 28.77 10.38 -23.53
N MET A 450 28.73 10.10 -24.84
CA MET A 450 29.46 10.87 -25.84
C MET A 450 29.00 12.32 -25.93
N LEU A 451 27.70 12.59 -25.89
CA LEU A 451 27.17 13.95 -25.95
C LEU A 451 27.59 14.76 -24.71
N VAL A 452 27.44 14.18 -23.52
CA VAL A 452 27.89 14.79 -22.25
C VAL A 452 29.41 15.01 -22.25
N THR A 453 30.21 14.04 -22.70
CA THR A 453 31.66 14.21 -22.76
C THR A 453 32.14 15.15 -23.87
N ARG A 454 31.37 15.36 -24.95
CA ARG A 454 31.63 16.41 -25.96
C ARG A 454 31.28 17.79 -25.40
N LEU A 455 30.10 17.96 -24.81
CA LEU A 455 29.68 19.21 -24.17
C LEU A 455 30.59 19.62 -23.00
N ALA A 456 31.17 18.65 -22.30
CA ALA A 456 32.18 18.88 -21.26
C ALA A 456 33.62 19.11 -21.79
N ARG A 457 33.85 18.94 -23.10
CA ARG A 457 35.16 19.15 -23.77
C ARG A 457 35.22 20.41 -24.63
N GLU A 458 34.11 21.10 -24.87
CA GLU A 458 34.12 22.46 -25.40
C GLU A 458 34.97 23.34 -24.45
N PRO A 459 36.14 23.85 -24.88
CA PRO A 459 36.92 24.73 -24.04
C PRO A 459 36.14 26.05 -23.93
N MET A 460 35.72 26.39 -22.70
CA MET A 460 35.19 27.73 -22.41
C MET A 460 36.21 28.77 -22.86
N ARG A 461 35.97 29.38 -24.02
CA ARG A 461 36.72 30.55 -24.47
C ARG A 461 36.33 31.71 -23.57
N ASP A 462 37.30 32.28 -22.86
CA ASP A 462 37.05 33.20 -21.74
C ASP A 462 36.24 34.45 -22.14
N SER A 463 34.93 34.41 -21.89
CA SER A 463 34.11 35.58 -21.57
C SER A 463 32.72 35.14 -21.09
N VAL A 464 32.53 35.12 -19.77
CA VAL A 464 31.30 35.48 -19.02
C VAL A 464 31.57 35.11 -17.56
N GLY A 465 31.32 36.07 -16.66
CA GLY A 465 31.63 35.93 -15.23
C GLY A 465 30.79 34.87 -14.49
N HIS A 466 31.10 34.68 -13.21
CA HIS A 466 30.56 33.61 -12.36
C HIS A 466 29.02 33.55 -12.24
N ALA A 467 28.28 34.59 -12.67
CA ALA A 467 26.82 34.57 -12.76
C ALA A 467 26.27 33.54 -13.77
N GLY A 468 26.97 33.28 -14.88
CA GLY A 468 26.47 32.42 -15.96
C GLY A 468 26.34 30.93 -15.59
N ARG A 469 27.22 30.43 -14.71
CA ARG A 469 27.21 29.02 -14.27
C ARG A 469 25.98 28.66 -13.43
N SER A 470 25.47 29.60 -12.63
CA SER A 470 24.26 29.40 -11.83
C SER A 470 23.01 29.33 -12.70
N LEU A 471 22.95 30.12 -13.79
CA LEU A 471 21.81 30.19 -14.71
C LEU A 471 21.64 28.93 -15.57
N LEU A 472 22.73 28.28 -16.00
CA LEU A 472 22.65 27.04 -16.78
C LEU A 472 22.20 25.83 -15.94
N LEU A 473 22.71 25.70 -14.71
CA LEU A 473 22.23 24.68 -13.77
C LEU A 473 20.78 24.94 -13.32
N ALA A 474 20.41 26.20 -13.09
CA ALA A 474 19.02 26.59 -12.84
C ALA A 474 18.10 26.41 -14.07
N SER A 475 18.62 26.45 -15.30
CA SER A 475 17.84 26.18 -16.53
C SER A 475 17.54 24.68 -16.70
N VAL A 476 18.47 23.79 -16.38
CA VAL A 476 18.25 22.33 -16.44
C VAL A 476 17.32 21.85 -15.30
N LEU A 477 17.46 22.40 -14.10
CA LEU A 477 16.49 22.17 -13.01
C LEU A 477 15.14 22.86 -13.25
N GLY A 478 15.16 24.04 -13.88
CA GLY A 478 13.97 24.83 -14.18
C GLY A 478 13.12 24.22 -15.28
N THR A 479 13.71 23.61 -16.31
CA THR A 479 12.96 22.86 -17.34
C THR A 479 12.32 21.59 -16.77
N ALA A 480 12.99 20.91 -15.81
CA ALA A 480 12.39 19.79 -15.09
C ALA A 480 11.18 20.21 -14.23
N LEU A 481 11.21 21.36 -13.55
CA LEU A 481 10.04 21.89 -12.83
C LEU A 481 8.93 22.41 -13.76
N SER A 482 9.29 23.07 -14.87
CA SER A 482 8.34 23.67 -15.81
C SER A 482 7.56 22.62 -16.60
N ALA A 483 8.07 21.38 -16.71
CA ALA A 483 7.37 20.26 -17.32
C ALA A 483 6.20 19.72 -16.47
N VAL A 484 6.00 20.18 -15.22
CA VAL A 484 5.00 19.62 -14.29
C VAL A 484 3.72 20.47 -14.19
N VAL A 485 3.78 21.80 -14.40
CA VAL A 485 2.62 22.72 -14.28
C VAL A 485 2.83 23.98 -15.16
N PRO A 486 1.84 24.49 -15.96
CA PRO A 486 0.56 23.89 -16.37
C PRO A 486 0.28 23.91 -17.89
N ALA A 487 -0.29 22.83 -18.42
CA ALA A 487 -1.07 22.84 -19.66
C ALA A 487 -2.58 22.95 -19.35
N ALA A 488 -2.99 24.01 -18.63
CA ALA A 488 -4.34 24.14 -18.06
C ALA A 488 -5.08 25.44 -18.44
N LEU A 489 -4.58 26.21 -19.42
CA LEU A 489 -5.17 27.50 -19.84
C LEU A 489 -5.23 27.70 -21.37
N GLN A 490 -5.33 26.61 -22.15
CA GLN A 490 -5.67 26.70 -23.58
C GLN A 490 -6.83 25.75 -23.90
N GLY A 491 -8.04 26.25 -23.66
CA GLY A 491 -9.26 25.62 -24.18
C GLY A 491 -9.26 25.70 -25.70
N GLN A 492 -9.36 24.55 -26.37
CA GLN A 492 -9.48 24.49 -27.82
C GLN A 492 -10.88 24.90 -28.25
N SER A 493 -11.04 26.18 -28.59
CA SER A 493 -12.13 26.63 -29.45
C SER A 493 -11.73 26.44 -30.92
N SER A 494 -12.00 25.26 -31.49
CA SER A 494 -11.90 25.03 -32.94
C SER A 494 -13.02 24.11 -33.41
N GLY A 495 -14.13 24.73 -33.83
CA GLY A 495 -15.27 24.02 -34.39
C GLY A 495 -15.04 23.54 -35.83
N SER A 496 -15.79 22.50 -36.23
CA SER A 496 -15.79 21.95 -37.58
C SER A 496 -16.56 22.87 -38.57
N PRO A 497 -16.13 23.04 -39.83
CA PRO A 497 -16.76 23.96 -40.78
C PRO A 497 -18.01 23.38 -41.45
N GLY A 498 -19.11 24.13 -41.48
CA GLY A 498 -20.40 23.61 -41.97
C GLY A 498 -21.50 24.63 -42.27
N ALA A 499 -21.22 25.56 -43.20
CA ALA A 499 -22.17 26.32 -44.02
C ALA A 499 -23.60 26.65 -43.47
N ARG A 500 -23.86 27.95 -43.24
CA ARG A 500 -25.03 28.63 -43.83
C ARG A 500 -24.85 30.16 -43.91
N ARG A 501 -25.41 30.77 -44.96
CA ARG A 501 -25.31 32.20 -45.29
C ARG A 501 -26.43 33.01 -44.62
N CYS A 502 -26.16 34.28 -44.27
CA CYS A 502 -26.85 35.49 -44.79
C CYS A 502 -26.95 36.67 -43.79
N VAL A 503 -26.32 37.79 -44.19
CA VAL A 503 -26.76 39.21 -44.10
C VAL A 503 -27.14 39.84 -42.73
N PRO A 504 -26.51 40.98 -42.34
CA PRO A 504 -26.86 41.76 -41.15
C PRO A 504 -27.76 42.97 -41.45
N LEU A 505 -28.42 43.54 -40.43
CA LEU A 505 -28.79 44.98 -40.33
C LEU A 505 -29.44 45.31 -38.97
N GLY A 506 -29.27 46.54 -38.47
CA GLY A 506 -30.11 47.13 -37.40
C GLY A 506 -29.41 47.56 -36.10
N ARG A 507 -28.90 48.80 -36.05
CA ARG A 507 -28.59 49.52 -34.79
C ARG A 507 -29.83 50.29 -34.30
N ALA A 508 -30.11 50.33 -32.99
CA ALA A 508 -30.83 51.46 -32.35
C ALA A 508 -30.66 51.53 -30.81
N PHE A 509 -30.20 52.70 -30.34
CA PHE A 509 -30.55 53.43 -29.08
C PHE A 509 -30.49 52.78 -27.65
N SER A 510 -29.45 53.18 -26.90
CA SER A 510 -29.41 53.96 -25.61
C SER A 510 -30.68 54.21 -24.75
N PRO A 511 -30.57 54.67 -23.47
CA PRO A 511 -29.59 54.35 -22.41
C PRO A 511 -30.22 54.22 -20.96
N MET A 512 -29.33 54.12 -19.96
CA MET A 512 -29.50 54.14 -18.48
C MET A 512 -30.40 55.27 -17.89
N PRO A 513 -30.86 55.18 -16.60
CA PRO A 513 -30.02 55.70 -15.50
C PRO A 513 -30.12 55.03 -14.10
N ARG A 514 -29.14 55.38 -13.25
CA ARG A 514 -28.96 55.02 -11.81
C ARG A 514 -29.93 55.75 -10.86
N ARG A 515 -30.06 55.26 -9.61
CA ARG A 515 -30.33 56.09 -8.40
C ARG A 515 -29.63 55.59 -7.13
N HIS A 516 -29.49 56.52 -6.18
CA HIS A 516 -29.10 56.34 -4.76
C HIS A 516 -30.30 56.85 -3.89
N ALA A 517 -30.40 56.76 -2.56
CA ALA A 517 -29.51 56.36 -1.45
C ALA A 517 -30.42 55.80 -0.30
N ALA A 518 -30.12 55.68 1.02
CA ALA A 518 -28.99 56.08 1.90
C ALA A 518 -28.95 55.21 3.20
N ARG A 519 -27.99 55.54 4.08
CA ARG A 519 -27.82 55.15 5.51
C ARG A 519 -29.08 55.26 6.41
N THR A 520 -29.14 54.45 7.47
CA THR A 520 -28.97 54.90 8.88
C THR A 520 -28.69 53.74 9.86
N SER A 521 -28.17 54.06 11.05
CA SER A 521 -27.63 53.17 12.10
C SER A 521 -28.73 52.73 13.11
N THR A 522 -28.52 51.87 14.13
CA THR A 522 -27.60 52.05 15.31
C THR A 522 -27.64 50.83 16.27
N SER A 523 -26.62 50.70 17.15
CA SER A 523 -26.51 49.82 18.35
C SER A 523 -26.06 48.36 18.10
N ALA A 524 -24.91 47.81 18.53
CA ALA A 524 -23.83 48.11 19.50
C ALA A 524 -23.87 47.35 20.86
N ARG A 525 -23.07 46.26 20.95
CA ARG A 525 -22.33 45.66 22.09
C ARG A 525 -21.28 44.72 21.44
N VAL A 526 -19.96 44.92 21.44
CA VAL A 526 -18.93 45.23 22.45
C VAL A 526 -18.45 44.00 23.25
N ALA A 527 -17.13 43.76 23.16
CA ALA A 527 -16.29 42.79 23.90
C ALA A 527 -16.50 41.29 23.59
N SER A 528 -15.46 40.44 23.49
CA SER A 528 -14.01 40.63 23.68
C SER A 528 -13.18 39.61 22.87
N ALA A 529 -11.95 39.96 22.51
CA ALA A 529 -11.03 39.10 21.75
C ALA A 529 -10.01 38.39 22.66
N THR A 530 -9.66 37.14 22.33
CA THR A 530 -8.40 36.49 22.73
C THR A 530 -8.03 35.39 21.73
N PHE A 531 -6.75 35.31 21.38
CA PHE A 531 -6.14 34.29 20.50
C PHE A 531 -5.17 33.40 21.33
N PRO A 532 -4.48 32.37 20.79
CA PRO A 532 -4.36 31.05 21.43
C PRO A 532 -2.93 30.85 22.03
N PRO A 533 -2.40 29.65 22.39
CA PRO A 533 -2.29 28.42 21.57
C PRO A 533 -2.54 27.09 22.32
N HIS A 534 -2.56 25.94 21.60
CA HIS A 534 -1.62 24.80 21.76
C HIS A 534 -2.13 23.49 21.12
N THR A 535 -1.18 22.77 20.51
CA THR A 535 -1.30 21.38 20.02
C THR A 535 -0.89 20.37 21.11
N PRO A 536 -1.29 19.10 20.96
CA PRO A 536 -0.29 18.01 20.93
C PRO A 536 -0.62 16.97 19.83
N GLY A 537 0.34 16.37 19.11
CA GLY A 537 1.55 15.74 19.63
C GLY A 537 1.34 14.21 19.70
N TRP A 538 1.65 13.50 18.60
CA TRP A 538 1.75 12.03 18.56
C TRP A 538 2.98 11.54 19.33
N TYR A 539 2.94 10.37 20.00
CA TYR A 539 4.13 9.51 20.15
C TYR A 539 3.82 8.03 20.48
N SER A 540 4.55 7.15 19.79
CA SER A 540 4.93 5.75 20.08
C SER A 540 3.98 4.72 20.74
N ARG A 541 4.04 3.49 20.20
CA ARG A 541 4.28 2.27 20.99
C ARG A 541 4.85 1.11 20.15
N THR A 542 6.09 0.73 20.45
CA THR A 542 6.62 -0.62 20.26
C THR A 542 7.28 -1.05 21.56
N ALA A 543 6.70 -2.07 22.22
CA ALA A 543 7.36 -2.88 23.26
C ALA A 543 6.43 -4.06 23.57
N GLY A 544 6.90 -5.29 23.38
CA GLY A 544 6.20 -6.47 23.87
C GLY A 544 6.43 -6.64 25.36
N ALA A 545 5.39 -7.01 26.09
CA ALA A 545 5.51 -7.58 27.44
C ALA A 545 4.37 -8.57 27.65
N ALA A 546 4.71 -9.82 27.94
CA ALA A 546 3.74 -10.82 28.37
C ALA A 546 3.12 -10.39 29.71
N SER A 547 1.81 -10.53 29.87
CA SER A 547 1.17 -10.51 31.18
C SER A 547 0.05 -11.53 31.23
N ALA A 548 0.01 -12.28 32.33
CA ALA A 548 -0.85 -13.45 32.49
C ALA A 548 -2.32 -13.02 32.66
N CYS A 549 -3.22 -13.70 31.93
CA CYS A 549 -4.65 -13.61 32.19
C CYS A 549 -4.94 -14.26 33.55
N ARG A 550 -5.36 -13.48 34.55
CA ARG A 550 -5.95 -14.00 35.79
C ARG A 550 -7.48 -13.88 35.71
N SER A 551 -8.11 -15.03 35.84
CA SER A 551 -9.55 -15.22 35.93
C SER A 551 -10.15 -14.56 37.17
N CYS A 552 -11.31 -13.91 37.01
CA CYS A 552 -12.24 -13.58 38.08
C CYS A 552 -13.68 -13.88 37.63
N TRP A 553 -14.32 -14.81 38.33
CA TRP A 553 -15.75 -15.15 38.40
C TRP A 553 -15.92 -15.91 39.75
N PRO A 554 -17.09 -15.92 40.39
CA PRO A 554 -17.97 -14.78 40.66
C PRO A 554 -18.47 -14.73 42.13
N THR A 555 -18.90 -13.55 42.59
CA THR A 555 -20.00 -13.34 43.56
C THR A 555 -20.44 -11.89 43.46
#